data_AF-A0A373NQR5-F1
#
_entry.id   AF-A0A373NQR5-F1
#
_cell.length_a   1.000
_cell.length_b   1.000
_cell.length_c   1.000
_cell.angle_alpha   90.00
_cell.angle_beta   90.00
_cell.angle_gamma   90.00
#
_symmetry.space_group_name_H-M   'P 1'
#
loop_
_entity.id
_entity.type
_entity.pdbx_description
1 polymer ?
#
loop_
_entity_poly.entity_id
_entity_poly.type
_entity_poly.pdbx_seq_one_letter_code
_entity_poly.pdbx_strand_id
1 'polypeptide(L)'
;MARIIFFIFAVMCCITTGSKASQSLPEEKSTLTGAYLYEVPGSSQMKDMQKVLPSEIEFRKDTEGLLTVTKLTSPDEIRTAVDAFLQIRIGDRTDIFVTDQYDVISFFFPDNTTVSFQLNGRSLEWRNQGKTELYDLENAELFWEEVSIR
;
A
#
# COMPACT_ATOMS: atom_id res chain seq x y z
N MET A 1 -5.75 -18.77 14.86
CA MET A 1 -4.72 -17.84 15.34
C MET A 1 -4.12 -17.16 14.13
N ALA A 2 -4.56 -15.94 13.82
CA ALA A 2 -4.05 -15.17 12.69
C ALA A 2 -2.67 -14.62 13.03
N ARG A 3 -1.68 -14.87 12.17
CA ARG A 3 -0.34 -14.27 12.28
C ARG A 3 -0.36 -12.97 11.50
N ILE A 4 -0.51 -11.85 12.20
CA ILE A 4 -0.33 -10.52 11.64
C ILE A 4 1.18 -10.29 11.54
N ILE A 5 1.73 -10.26 10.33
CA ILE A 5 3.15 -9.97 10.11
C ILE A 5 3.29 -8.49 9.75
N PHE A 6 3.78 -7.69 10.69
CA PHE A 6 4.26 -6.33 10.42
C PHE A 6 5.70 -6.42 9.89
N PHE A 7 5.93 -6.08 8.62
CA PHE A 7 7.29 -5.98 8.07
C PHE A 7 7.85 -4.58 8.32
N ILE A 8 8.75 -4.45 9.29
CA ILE A 8 9.62 -3.26 9.46
C ILE A 8 11.00 -3.64 8.92
N PHE A 9 11.34 -3.22 7.70
CA PHE A 9 12.68 -3.41 7.15
C PHE A 9 13.58 -2.23 7.57
N ALA A 10 14.48 -2.45 8.53
CA ALA A 10 15.55 -1.52 8.86
C ALA A 10 16.79 -1.86 8.01
N VAL A 11 17.06 -1.06 6.97
CA VAL A 11 18.33 -1.14 6.22
C VAL A 11 19.37 -0.31 6.96
N MET A 12 20.32 -1.00 7.59
CA MET A 12 21.55 -0.41 8.11
C MET A 12 22.50 -0.09 6.95
N CYS A 13 22.95 1.16 6.84
CA CYS A 13 24.11 1.50 6.03
C CYS A 13 25.05 2.45 6.79
N CYS A 14 26.34 2.16 6.66
CA CYS A 14 27.44 2.57 7.51
C CYS A 14 27.77 4.07 7.45
N ILE A 15 28.17 4.63 8.61
CA ILE A 15 28.68 5.99 8.75
C ILE A 15 30.13 6.05 8.25
N THR A 16 30.41 6.94 7.30
CA THR A 16 31.77 7.44 7.05
C THR A 16 31.76 8.96 7.14
N THR A 17 32.73 9.51 7.87
CA THR A 17 32.88 10.93 8.22
C THR A 17 33.56 11.72 7.11
N GLY A 18 33.11 12.95 6.80
CA GLY A 18 33.92 13.91 6.03
C GLY A 18 33.21 15.11 5.38
N SER A 19 33.32 16.26 6.05
CA SER A 19 33.43 17.64 5.52
C SER A 19 32.25 18.36 4.84
N LYS A 20 32.03 19.62 5.27
CA LYS A 20 30.98 20.56 4.84
C LYS A 20 31.16 21.03 3.40
N ALA A 21 30.14 20.80 2.57
CA ALA A 21 29.80 21.63 1.43
C ALA A 21 28.29 21.87 1.46
N SER A 22 27.86 23.12 1.27
CA SER A 22 26.45 23.49 1.10
C SER A 22 25.93 22.86 -0.18
N GLN A 23 25.46 21.62 -0.09
CA GLN A 23 24.69 20.96 -1.12
C GLN A 23 23.23 21.26 -0.81
N SER A 24 22.52 21.83 -1.78
CA SER A 24 21.07 21.64 -1.89
C SER A 24 20.78 20.19 -1.53
N LEU A 25 19.93 19.96 -0.52
CA LEU A 25 19.51 18.60 -0.15
C LEU A 25 19.20 17.87 -1.46
N PRO A 26 19.91 16.79 -1.80
CA PRO A 26 19.52 16.00 -2.94
C PRO A 26 18.05 15.66 -2.70
N GLU A 27 17.18 15.95 -3.67
CA GLU A 27 15.85 15.34 -3.70
C GLU A 27 16.09 13.85 -3.51
N GLU A 28 15.81 13.39 -2.30
CA GLU A 28 15.97 12.00 -1.93
C GLU A 28 14.90 11.29 -2.72
N LYS A 29 15.28 10.86 -3.94
CA LYS A 29 14.39 10.21 -4.88
C LYS A 29 13.80 9.04 -4.11
N SER A 30 12.51 9.13 -3.80
CA SER A 30 11.85 8.09 -3.02
C SER A 30 12.11 6.75 -3.67
N THR A 31 12.50 5.77 -2.86
CA THR A 31 12.81 4.42 -3.32
C THR A 31 11.59 3.66 -3.85
N LEU A 32 10.37 4.21 -3.68
CA LEU A 32 9.13 3.51 -4.04
C LEU A 32 8.53 3.97 -5.37
N THR A 33 8.74 5.21 -5.80
CA THR A 33 8.14 5.74 -7.03
C THR A 33 8.48 4.86 -8.23
N GLY A 34 7.45 4.50 -9.00
CA GLY A 34 7.50 3.62 -10.15
C GLY A 34 7.41 2.12 -9.84
N ALA A 35 7.48 1.70 -8.57
CA ALA A 35 7.26 0.30 -8.19
C ALA A 35 5.77 -0.07 -8.31
N TYR A 36 5.49 -1.36 -8.52
CA TYR A 36 4.13 -1.85 -8.40
C TYR A 36 3.73 -1.94 -6.93
N LEU A 37 2.49 -1.54 -6.61
CA LEU A 37 2.03 -1.51 -5.21
C LEU A 37 2.13 -2.89 -4.53
N TYR A 38 1.82 -3.97 -5.27
CA TYR A 38 1.88 -5.33 -4.75
C TYR A 38 3.30 -5.78 -4.34
N GLU A 39 4.35 -5.10 -4.80
CA GLU A 39 5.74 -5.45 -4.51
C GLU A 39 6.22 -4.88 -3.17
N VAL A 40 5.60 -3.79 -2.70
CA VAL A 40 5.99 -3.06 -1.48
C VAL A 40 6.10 -3.95 -0.24
N PRO A 41 5.13 -4.87 0.04
CA PRO A 41 5.21 -5.69 1.23
C PRO A 41 6.30 -6.76 1.18
N GLY A 42 6.91 -7.01 0.01
CA GLY A 42 7.85 -8.11 -0.19
C GLY A 42 7.23 -9.52 -0.03
N SER A 43 5.90 -9.62 -0.02
CA SER A 43 5.17 -10.87 0.20
C SER A 43 5.17 -11.76 -1.04
N SER A 44 5.42 -13.06 -0.85
CA SER A 44 5.29 -14.07 -1.92
C SER A 44 3.86 -14.21 -2.40
N GLN A 45 2.87 -14.13 -1.51
CA GLN A 45 1.44 -14.21 -1.84
C GLN A 45 1.05 -13.08 -2.81
N MET A 46 1.57 -11.87 -2.59
CA MET A 46 1.30 -10.74 -3.48
C MET A 46 1.90 -10.93 -4.87
N LYS A 47 3.13 -11.49 -4.96
CA LYS A 47 3.79 -11.79 -6.24
C LYS A 47 3.10 -12.90 -7.02
N ASP A 48 2.52 -13.88 -6.32
CA ASP A 48 1.84 -15.03 -6.90
C ASP A 48 0.30 -14.85 -6.94
N MET A 49 -0.21 -13.63 -6.73
CA MET A 49 -1.65 -13.38 -6.54
C MET A 49 -2.52 -13.79 -7.73
N GLN A 50 -1.98 -13.78 -8.95
CA GLN A 50 -2.69 -14.31 -10.14
C GLN A 50 -2.81 -15.84 -10.15
N LYS A 51 -1.93 -16.55 -9.43
CA LYS A 51 -1.95 -18.02 -9.32
C LYS A 51 -2.80 -18.47 -8.14
N VAL A 52 -2.69 -17.77 -7.02
CA VAL A 52 -3.44 -18.03 -5.80
C VAL A 52 -4.15 -16.74 -5.41
N LEU A 53 -5.40 -16.62 -5.87
CA LEU A 53 -6.24 -15.47 -5.56
C LEU A 53 -6.49 -15.39 -4.04
N PRO A 54 -6.65 -14.17 -3.50
CA PRO A 54 -7.16 -14.01 -2.15
C PRO A 54 -8.58 -14.60 -2.06
N SER A 55 -8.97 -15.05 -0.87
CA SER A 55 -10.35 -15.46 -0.58
C SER A 55 -11.28 -14.28 -0.28
N GLU A 56 -10.71 -13.16 0.14
CA GLU A 56 -11.45 -11.92 0.41
C GLU A 56 -10.54 -10.72 0.16
N ILE A 57 -11.12 -9.64 -0.38
CA ILE A 57 -10.51 -8.31 -0.40
C ILE A 57 -11.41 -7.38 0.41
N GLU A 58 -10.85 -6.71 1.39
CA GLU A 58 -11.54 -5.71 2.20
C GLU A 58 -10.98 -4.32 1.90
N PHE A 59 -11.88 -3.38 1.59
CA PHE A 59 -11.58 -1.96 1.63
C PHE A 59 -12.29 -1.33 2.82
N ARG A 60 -11.51 -0.74 3.70
CA ARG A 60 -12.00 -0.01 4.87
C ARG A 60 -11.78 1.47 4.61
N LYS A 61 -12.86 2.24 4.69
CA LYS A 61 -12.83 3.70 4.59
C LYS A 61 -13.17 4.30 5.93
N ASP A 62 -12.28 5.12 6.47
CA ASP A 62 -12.49 5.88 7.70
C ASP A 62 -12.50 7.36 7.34
N THR A 63 -13.66 7.99 7.47
CA THR A 63 -13.81 9.43 7.27
C THR A 63 -14.30 10.06 8.55
N GLU A 64 -13.43 10.82 9.22
CA GLU A 64 -13.77 11.52 10.47
C GLU A 64 -14.24 10.57 11.59
N GLY A 65 -13.73 9.33 11.61
CA GLY A 65 -14.13 8.30 12.58
C GLY A 65 -15.38 7.52 12.18
N LEU A 66 -16.00 7.83 11.03
CA LEU A 66 -17.08 7.03 10.46
C LEU A 66 -16.49 5.93 9.57
N LEU A 67 -16.60 4.71 10.06
CA LEU A 67 -16.07 3.53 9.39
C LEU A 67 -17.08 2.92 8.40
N THR A 68 -16.66 2.76 7.15
CA THR A 68 -17.35 1.96 6.13
C THR A 68 -16.44 0.81 5.70
N VAL A 69 -17.01 -0.38 5.50
CA VAL A 69 -16.25 -1.57 5.09
C VAL A 69 -16.94 -2.22 3.89
N THR A 70 -16.20 -2.31 2.79
CA THR A 70 -16.60 -3.04 1.59
C THR A 70 -15.79 -4.33 1.49
N LYS A 71 -16.47 -5.46 1.25
CA LYS A 71 -15.84 -6.77 1.10
C LYS A 71 -16.19 -7.37 -0.26
N LEU A 72 -15.16 -7.83 -0.97
CA LEU A 72 -15.29 -8.64 -2.17
C LEU A 72 -15.02 -10.10 -1.80
N THR A 73 -16.03 -10.95 -1.99
CA THR A 73 -15.97 -12.38 -1.67
C THR A 73 -16.36 -13.27 -2.85
N SER A 74 -16.92 -12.69 -3.91
CA SER A 74 -17.21 -13.41 -5.15
C SER A 74 -15.91 -13.66 -5.94
N PRO A 75 -15.68 -14.88 -6.47
CA PRO A 75 -14.50 -15.18 -7.28
C PRO A 75 -14.31 -14.26 -8.49
N ASP A 76 -15.40 -13.83 -9.12
CA ASP A 76 -15.32 -12.95 -10.30
C ASP A 76 -14.96 -11.52 -9.92
N GLU A 77 -15.53 -11.00 -8.83
CA GLU A 77 -15.20 -9.68 -8.28
C GLU A 77 -13.74 -9.64 -7.81
N ILE A 78 -13.31 -10.69 -7.12
CA ILE A 78 -11.93 -10.83 -6.67
C ILE A 78 -10.98 -10.83 -7.88
N ARG A 79 -11.30 -11.56 -8.95
CA ARG A 79 -10.45 -11.59 -10.15
C ARG A 79 -10.32 -10.21 -10.79
N THR A 80 -11.44 -9.52 -11.00
CA THR A 80 -11.44 -8.17 -11.58
C THR A 80 -10.67 -7.18 -10.71
N ALA A 81 -10.90 -7.19 -9.40
CA ALA A 81 -10.18 -6.33 -8.47
C ALA A 81 -8.68 -6.65 -8.40
N VAL A 82 -8.28 -7.92 -8.44
CA VAL A 82 -6.87 -8.32 -8.50
C VAL A 82 -6.23 -7.86 -9.81
N ASP A 83 -6.90 -8.05 -10.96
CA ASP A 83 -6.37 -7.63 -12.25
C ASP A 83 -6.14 -6.11 -12.30
N ALA A 84 -7.06 -5.32 -11.73
CA ALA A 84 -6.91 -3.87 -11.58
C ALA A 84 -5.79 -3.52 -10.58
N PHE A 85 -5.77 -4.15 -9.41
CA PHE A 85 -4.77 -3.90 -8.36
C PHE A 85 -3.33 -4.12 -8.84
N LEU A 86 -3.11 -5.15 -9.66
CA LEU A 86 -1.79 -5.46 -10.21
C LEU A 86 -1.26 -4.44 -11.21
N GLN A 87 -2.12 -3.53 -11.70
CA GLN A 87 -1.69 -2.40 -12.54
C GLN A 87 -1.28 -1.17 -11.73
N ILE A 88 -1.58 -1.15 -10.42
CA ILE A 88 -1.33 0.02 -9.58
C ILE A 88 0.16 0.22 -9.40
N ARG A 89 0.60 1.44 -9.74
CA ARG A 89 1.97 1.90 -9.54
C ARG A 89 2.01 3.00 -8.49
N ILE A 90 3.13 3.06 -7.78
CA ILE A 90 3.39 4.14 -6.84
C ILE A 90 3.85 5.35 -7.65
N GLY A 91 3.10 6.43 -7.58
CA GLY A 91 3.40 7.68 -8.26
C GLY A 91 4.36 8.56 -7.48
N ASP A 92 4.24 9.86 -7.73
CA ASP A 92 5.03 10.88 -7.05
C ASP A 92 4.67 10.97 -5.56
N ARG A 93 5.64 11.40 -4.77
CA ARG A 93 5.41 11.71 -3.36
C ARG A 93 4.53 12.96 -3.26
N THR A 94 3.54 12.91 -2.38
CA THR A 94 2.70 14.05 -2.03
C THR A 94 2.94 14.49 -0.59
N ASP A 95 2.75 15.78 -0.33
CA ASP A 95 2.82 16.37 1.02
C ASP A 95 1.42 16.58 1.63
N ILE A 96 0.34 16.18 0.94
CA ILE A 96 -1.04 16.33 1.40
C ILE A 96 -1.38 15.21 2.39
N PHE A 97 -1.23 15.48 3.68
CA PHE A 97 -1.54 14.54 4.77
C PHE A 97 -2.82 14.94 5.51
N VAL A 98 -3.78 14.02 5.58
CA VAL A 98 -5.09 14.21 6.21
C VAL A 98 -5.19 13.35 7.48
N THR A 99 -5.15 13.97 8.66
CA THR A 99 -4.98 13.26 9.95
C THR A 99 -6.20 12.46 10.43
N ASP A 100 -7.32 12.57 9.73
CA ASP A 100 -8.63 11.99 10.05
C ASP A 100 -9.10 10.99 8.98
N GLN A 101 -8.18 10.54 8.11
CA GLN A 101 -8.41 9.47 7.15
C GLN A 101 -7.44 8.31 7.40
N TYR A 102 -8.01 7.12 7.64
CA TYR A 102 -7.27 5.91 7.98
C TYR A 102 -7.75 4.73 7.13
N ASP A 103 -7.75 4.94 5.82
CA ASP A 103 -8.23 3.96 4.84
C ASP A 103 -7.27 2.76 4.76
N VAL A 104 -7.79 1.57 4.47
CA VAL A 104 -6.99 0.34 4.39
C VAL A 104 -7.51 -0.55 3.28
N ILE A 105 -6.61 -1.07 2.44
CA ILE A 105 -6.89 -2.23 1.58
C ILE A 105 -6.28 -3.46 2.27
N SER A 106 -7.04 -4.55 2.40
CA SER A 106 -6.57 -5.82 2.94
C SER A 106 -6.91 -6.98 2.03
N PHE A 107 -5.91 -7.85 1.81
CA PHE A 107 -6.04 -9.10 1.06
C PHE A 107 -5.92 -10.27 2.03
N PHE A 108 -6.93 -11.14 2.06
CA PHE A 108 -6.94 -12.35 2.89
C PHE A 108 -6.71 -13.56 1.99
N PHE A 109 -5.62 -14.29 2.23
CA PHE A 109 -5.26 -15.46 1.44
C PHE A 109 -5.75 -16.78 2.07
N PRO A 110 -5.96 -17.84 1.27
CA PRO A 110 -6.42 -19.14 1.78
C PRO A 110 -5.51 -19.78 2.83
N ASP A 111 -4.23 -19.41 2.88
CA ASP A 111 -3.27 -19.87 3.89
C ASP A 111 -3.37 -19.10 5.23
N ASN A 112 -4.37 -18.21 5.37
CA ASN A 112 -4.57 -17.25 6.46
C ASN A 112 -3.52 -16.14 6.54
N THR A 113 -2.74 -15.92 5.49
CA THR A 113 -1.92 -14.71 5.37
C THR A 113 -2.82 -13.52 5.08
N THR A 114 -2.56 -12.41 5.77
CA THR A 114 -3.18 -11.12 5.46
C THR A 114 -2.10 -10.13 5.05
N VAL A 115 -2.33 -9.44 3.94
CA VAL A 115 -1.47 -8.34 3.49
C VAL A 115 -2.32 -7.08 3.40
N SER A 116 -1.88 -6.01 4.05
CA SER A 116 -2.63 -4.75 4.12
C SER A 116 -1.79 -3.56 3.71
N PHE A 117 -2.44 -2.57 3.11
CA PHE A 117 -1.88 -1.29 2.71
C PHE A 117 -2.61 -0.20 3.48
N GLN A 118 -1.85 0.57 4.26
CA GLN A 118 -2.38 1.77 4.92
C GLN A 118 -2.46 2.89 3.89
N LEU A 119 -3.59 3.57 3.87
CA LEU A 119 -3.84 4.69 2.99
C LEU A 119 -4.22 5.93 3.80
N ASN A 120 -3.93 7.08 3.20
CA ASN A 120 -4.43 8.37 3.59
C ASN A 120 -5.34 8.87 2.45
N GLY A 121 -6.64 8.62 2.59
CA GLY A 121 -7.58 8.66 1.47
C GLY A 121 -7.19 7.66 0.39
N ARG A 122 -6.88 8.15 -0.83
CA ARG A 122 -6.44 7.31 -1.95
C ARG A 122 -4.92 7.23 -2.12
N SER A 123 -4.14 7.91 -1.28
CA SER A 123 -2.68 7.88 -1.33
C SER A 123 -2.15 6.77 -0.43
N LEU A 124 -1.07 6.11 -0.84
CA LEU A 124 -0.36 5.14 0.00
C LEU A 124 0.32 5.87 1.17
N GLU A 125 0.02 5.45 2.39
CA GLU A 125 0.75 5.88 3.58
C GLU A 125 1.90 4.92 3.87
N TRP A 126 3.12 5.36 3.56
CA TRP A 126 4.33 4.59 3.82
C TRP A 126 5.04 5.09 5.08
N ARG A 127 5.35 4.19 6.00
CA ARG A 127 6.09 4.51 7.22
C ARG A 127 7.48 3.89 7.17
N ASN A 128 8.50 4.74 7.10
CA ASN A 128 9.89 4.33 7.05
C ASN A 128 10.71 5.07 8.11
N GLN A 129 11.38 4.34 9.01
CA GLN A 129 12.26 4.89 10.04
C GLN A 129 11.65 6.04 10.86
N GLY A 130 10.35 5.96 11.17
CA GLY A 130 9.64 6.98 11.94
C GLY A 130 9.20 8.21 11.15
N LYS A 131 9.43 8.24 9.83
CA LYS A 131 8.84 9.21 8.92
C LYS A 131 7.63 8.60 8.22
N THR A 132 6.60 9.41 8.05
CA THR A 132 5.45 9.11 7.20
C THR A 132 5.64 9.82 5.87
N GLU A 133 5.50 9.09 4.78
CA GLU A 133 5.55 9.57 3.42
C GLU A 133 4.26 9.15 2.72
N LEU A 134 3.72 10.04 1.89
CA LEU A 134 2.53 9.75 1.10
C LEU A 134 2.89 9.68 -0.36
N TYR A 135 2.29 8.72 -1.05
CA TYR A 135 2.48 8.53 -2.48
C TYR A 135 1.13 8.45 -3.19
N ASP A 136 1.06 9.10 -4.35
CA ASP A 136 -0.07 8.89 -5.23
C ASP A 136 -0.09 7.45 -5.75
N LEU A 137 -1.28 6.95 -6.07
CA LEU A 137 -1.46 5.62 -6.64
C LEU A 137 -1.93 5.77 -8.09
N GLU A 138 -1.00 5.55 -9.03
CA GLU A 138 -1.25 5.59 -10.46
C GLU A 138 -2.01 4.33 -10.91
N ASN A 139 -2.85 4.47 -11.95
CA ASN A 139 -3.68 3.39 -12.50
C ASN A 139 -4.65 2.73 -11.50
N ALA A 140 -4.96 3.42 -10.39
CA ALA A 140 -5.81 2.87 -9.34
C ALA A 140 -7.32 3.09 -9.57
N GLU A 141 -7.72 3.90 -10.55
CA GLU A 141 -9.15 4.23 -10.76
C GLU A 141 -10.03 3.00 -10.99
N LEU A 142 -9.60 2.04 -11.82
CA LEU A 142 -10.35 0.80 -12.02
C LEU A 142 -10.50 0.00 -10.72
N PHE A 143 -9.46 -0.05 -9.89
CA PHE A 143 -9.56 -0.72 -8.60
C PHE A 143 -10.53 0.03 -7.66
N TRP A 144 -10.50 1.36 -7.66
CA TRP A 144 -11.41 2.17 -6.86
C TRP A 144 -12.86 1.98 -7.27
N GLU A 145 -13.14 1.86 -8.57
CA GLU A 145 -14.49 1.54 -9.05
C GLU A 145 -14.97 0.22 -8.44
N GLU A 146 -14.16 -0.85 -8.50
CA GLU A 146 -14.54 -2.17 -7.94
C GLU A 146 -14.89 -2.12 -6.44
N VAL A 147 -14.11 -1.37 -5.64
CA VAL A 147 -14.33 -1.30 -4.18
C VAL A 147 -15.29 -0.20 -3.73
N SER A 148 -15.65 0.75 -4.61
CA SER A 148 -16.56 1.87 -4.31
C SER A 148 -18.01 1.64 -4.74
N ILE A 149 -18.30 0.60 -5.52
CA ILE A 149 -19.66 0.33 -6.06
C ILE A 149 -20.67 -0.14 -4.99
N ARG A 150 -20.30 -0.24 -3.70
CA ARG A 150 -21.12 -0.86 -2.65
C ARG A 150 -21.36 0.02 -1.45
#